data_AF-A0A376KT46-F1
#
_entry.id   AF-A0A376KT46-F1
#
_cell.length_a   1.000
_cell.length_b   1.000
_cell.length_c   1.000
_cell.angle_alpha   90.00
_cell.angle_beta   90.00
_cell.angle_gamma   90.00
#
_symmetry.space_group_name_H-M   'P 1'
#
loop_
_entity.id
_entity.type
_entity.pdbx_description
1 polymer ?
#
loop_
_entity_poly.entity_id
_entity_poly.type
_entity_poly.pdbx_seq_one_letter_code
_entity_poly.pdbx_strand_id
1 'polypeptide(L)'
;MLVLLLPHIHKVNLLTLPLQQGLALSAIPVIFTSFGFHGSVPSIVSYMDGNIRKLRWVFIIGSAIPLVAYIFWQVATLGSIDSTTFMGLLANHAGLNGLLQALREMVASPHVELAVHLFADLALATSFLGVALGLFDYLADLFQRSNTVGGRLQTGAITFLPPLAFALFYPRGFVMALGYAGVALAVLALIIPSLLTWQSRKHNPQAGYRVKGGRPALVVVFLCGIAVIGVQFLIAAGLLPEVG
;
A
#
# COMPACT_ATOMS: atom_id res chain seq x y z
N MET A 1 -3.18 14.99 -13.56
CA MET A 1 -2.51 13.76 -14.05
C MET A 1 -3.43 12.92 -14.92
N LEU A 2 -4.49 12.31 -14.37
CA LEU A 2 -5.41 11.44 -15.14
C LEU A 2 -5.97 12.07 -16.42
N VAL A 3 -6.48 13.30 -16.34
CA VAL A 3 -7.02 14.04 -17.52
C VAL A 3 -5.96 14.31 -18.60
N LEU A 4 -4.68 14.42 -18.22
CA LEU A 4 -3.58 14.66 -19.16
C LEU A 4 -3.12 13.37 -19.85
N LEU A 5 -3.26 12.23 -19.16
CA LEU A 5 -2.90 10.92 -19.69
C LEU A 5 -3.99 10.32 -20.57
N LEU A 6 -5.27 10.55 -20.24
CA LEU A 6 -6.42 9.98 -20.97
C LEU A 6 -6.36 10.13 -22.51
N PRO A 7 -5.95 11.28 -23.09
CA PRO A 7 -5.83 11.44 -24.54
C PRO A 7 -4.73 10.58 -25.18
N HIS A 8 -3.75 10.12 -24.40
CA HIS A 8 -2.59 9.38 -24.87
C HIS A 8 -2.75 7.86 -24.72
N ILE A 9 -3.94 7.39 -24.31
CA ILE A 9 -4.19 5.96 -24.11
C ILE A 9 -4.30 5.25 -25.46
N HIS A 10 -3.33 4.37 -25.74
CA HIS A 10 -3.36 3.46 -26.87
C HIS A 10 -3.75 2.06 -26.40
N LYS A 11 -4.86 1.52 -26.95
CA LYS A 11 -5.38 0.18 -26.58
C LYS A 11 -4.35 -0.93 -26.77
N VAL A 12 -3.42 -0.77 -27.71
CA VAL A 12 -2.35 -1.73 -27.99
C VAL A 12 -1.45 -1.93 -26.77
N ASN A 13 -1.13 -0.86 -26.03
CA ASN A 13 -0.27 -0.93 -24.84
C ASN A 13 -0.89 -1.73 -23.69
N LEU A 14 -2.23 -1.76 -23.61
CA LEU A 14 -2.96 -2.55 -22.62
C LEU A 14 -2.98 -4.05 -22.95
N LEU A 15 -2.85 -4.40 -24.24
CA LEU A 15 -2.88 -5.78 -24.73
C LEU A 15 -1.49 -6.42 -24.80
N THR A 16 -0.44 -5.61 -24.88
CA THR A 16 0.97 -6.05 -24.94
C THR A 16 1.65 -6.07 -23.57
N LEU A 17 0.87 -6.04 -22.48
CA LEU A 17 1.42 -6.13 -21.13
C LEU A 17 2.22 -7.42 -20.96
N PRO A 18 3.40 -7.38 -20.32
CA PRO A 18 4.24 -8.56 -20.07
C PRO A 18 3.65 -9.44 -18.95
N LEU A 19 2.43 -9.93 -19.16
CA LEU A 19 1.75 -10.90 -18.27
C LEU A 19 2.55 -12.20 -18.12
N GLN A 20 3.43 -12.48 -19.09
CA GLN A 20 4.20 -13.72 -19.22
C GLN A 20 5.32 -13.88 -18.16
N GLN A 21 5.66 -12.84 -17.39
CA GLN A 21 6.77 -12.89 -16.42
C GLN A 21 6.33 -13.14 -14.97
N GLY A 22 5.04 -13.32 -14.68
CA GLY A 22 4.57 -13.46 -13.30
C GLY A 22 4.52 -12.14 -12.52
N LEU A 23 4.75 -10.99 -13.18
CA LEU A 23 4.69 -9.65 -12.59
C LEU A 23 3.34 -9.36 -11.90
N ALA A 24 2.24 -9.90 -12.43
CA ALA A 24 0.92 -9.76 -11.81
C ALA A 24 0.84 -10.46 -10.44
N LEU A 25 1.51 -11.61 -10.29
CA LEU A 25 1.61 -12.30 -9.00
C LEU A 25 2.53 -11.50 -8.07
N SER A 26 3.69 -11.07 -8.56
CA SER A 26 4.64 -10.29 -7.76
C SER A 26 4.05 -8.98 -7.22
N ALA A 27 3.07 -8.39 -7.91
CA ALA A 27 2.40 -7.15 -7.50
C ALA A 27 1.42 -7.34 -6.32
N ILE A 28 1.03 -8.58 -5.99
CA ILE A 28 0.02 -8.86 -4.96
C ILE A 28 0.34 -8.21 -3.60
N PRO A 29 1.57 -8.33 -3.03
CA PRO A 29 1.88 -7.71 -1.75
C PRO A 29 1.76 -6.19 -1.78
N VAL A 30 2.22 -5.55 -2.86
CA VAL A 30 2.14 -4.09 -3.04
C VAL A 30 0.68 -3.64 -3.16
N ILE A 31 -0.12 -4.33 -3.97
CA ILE A 31 -1.57 -4.06 -4.09
C ILE A 31 -2.24 -4.25 -2.71
N PHE A 32 -1.86 -5.27 -1.96
CA PHE A 32 -2.43 -5.49 -0.64
C PHE A 32 -2.10 -4.35 0.33
N THR A 33 -0.85 -3.85 0.32
CA THR A 33 -0.48 -2.68 1.14
C THR A 33 -1.25 -1.41 0.79
N SER A 34 -1.66 -1.23 -0.47
CA SER A 34 -2.40 -0.04 -0.89
C SER A 34 -3.81 0.04 -0.26
N PHE A 35 -4.33 -1.08 0.24
CA PHE A 35 -5.59 -1.15 1.02
C PHE A 35 -5.34 -1.23 2.54
N GLY A 36 -4.19 -0.79 3.03
CA GLY A 36 -3.81 -0.79 4.44
C GLY A 36 -4.51 0.29 5.27
N PHE A 37 -5.76 0.06 5.70
CA PHE A 37 -6.49 0.95 6.65
C PHE A 37 -6.79 0.30 8.00
N HIS A 38 -6.27 -0.90 8.25
CA HIS A 38 -6.63 -1.74 9.42
C HIS A 38 -6.30 -1.08 10.76
N GLY A 39 -5.23 -0.28 10.84
CA GLY A 39 -4.89 0.49 12.05
C GLY A 39 -5.94 1.53 12.44
N SER A 40 -6.73 2.02 11.48
CA SER A 40 -7.78 3.01 11.71
C SER A 40 -9.14 2.38 12.05
N VAL A 41 -9.28 1.04 11.94
CA VAL A 41 -10.55 0.34 12.20
C VAL A 41 -11.08 0.61 13.62
N PRO A 42 -10.28 0.52 14.71
CA PRO A 42 -10.78 0.81 16.05
C PRO A 42 -11.31 2.23 16.19
N SER A 43 -10.60 3.21 15.62
CA SER A 43 -11.02 4.61 15.63
C SER A 43 -12.33 4.83 14.89
N ILE A 44 -12.50 4.20 13.72
CA ILE A 44 -13.75 4.26 12.95
C ILE A 44 -14.90 3.57 13.71
N VAL A 45 -14.65 2.43 14.36
CA VAL A 45 -15.66 1.73 15.17
C VAL A 45 -16.13 2.60 16.34
N SER A 46 -15.19 3.24 17.03
CA SER A 46 -15.48 4.19 18.12
C SER A 46 -16.27 5.40 17.61
N TYR A 47 -15.83 6.02 16.51
CA TYR A 47 -16.49 7.18 15.91
C TYR A 47 -17.94 6.92 15.47
N MET A 48 -18.25 5.67 15.11
CA MET A 48 -19.58 5.26 14.65
C MET A 48 -20.46 4.67 15.76
N ASP A 49 -20.04 4.77 17.03
CA ASP A 49 -20.72 4.18 18.20
C ASP A 49 -21.03 2.69 18.03
N GLY A 50 -20.16 1.94 17.34
CA GLY A 50 -20.38 0.53 17.04
C GLY A 50 -21.56 0.24 16.08
N ASN A 51 -22.11 1.23 15.37
CA ASN A 51 -23.22 1.02 14.44
C ASN A 51 -22.80 0.17 13.22
N ILE A 52 -23.07 -1.13 13.30
CA ILE A 52 -22.66 -2.16 12.33
C ILE A 52 -23.11 -1.83 10.89
N ARG A 53 -24.34 -1.32 10.73
CA ARG A 53 -24.89 -1.04 9.39
C ARG A 53 -24.12 0.10 8.73
N LYS A 54 -23.85 1.18 9.48
CA LYS A 54 -23.06 2.30 8.97
C LYS A 54 -21.59 1.88 8.74
N LEU A 55 -21.00 1.13 9.68
CA LEU A 55 -19.63 0.62 9.56
C LEU A 55 -19.43 -0.21 8.28
N ARG A 56 -20.39 -1.07 7.93
CA ARG A 56 -20.32 -1.85 6.69
C ARG A 56 -20.22 -0.95 5.46
N TRP A 57 -21.03 0.09 5.39
CA TRP A 57 -20.99 1.03 4.26
C TRP A 57 -19.71 1.86 4.24
N VAL A 58 -19.22 2.29 5.41
CA VAL A 58 -17.92 2.99 5.52
C VAL A 58 -16.80 2.14 4.94
N PHE A 59 -16.70 0.86 5.29
CA PHE A 59 -15.65 0.00 4.76
C PHE A 59 -15.83 -0.34 3.28
N ILE A 60 -17.06 -0.60 2.81
CA ILE A 60 -17.32 -0.92 1.39
C ILE A 60 -17.03 0.29 0.51
N ILE A 61 -17.64 1.45 0.81
CA ILE A 61 -17.48 2.66 0.00
C ILE A 61 -16.04 3.18 0.15
N GLY A 62 -15.52 3.19 1.37
CA GLY A 62 -14.15 3.62 1.66
C GLY A 62 -13.09 2.80 0.94
N SER A 63 -13.34 1.51 0.66
CA SER A 63 -12.44 0.66 -0.14
C SER A 63 -12.72 0.76 -1.65
N ALA A 64 -13.98 0.95 -2.05
CA ALA A 64 -14.36 1.04 -3.46
C ALA A 64 -13.80 2.30 -4.14
N ILE A 65 -13.76 3.43 -3.41
CA ILE A 65 -13.22 4.70 -3.96
C ILE A 65 -11.74 4.56 -4.37
N PRO A 66 -10.81 4.10 -3.49
CA PRO A 66 -9.44 3.82 -3.88
C PRO A 66 -9.33 2.80 -5.01
N LEU A 67 -10.12 1.72 -4.99
CA LEU A 67 -10.09 0.71 -6.04
C LEU A 67 -10.38 1.32 -7.43
N VAL A 68 -11.43 2.12 -7.53
CA VAL A 68 -11.78 2.82 -8.78
C VAL A 68 -10.65 3.76 -9.20
N ALA A 69 -10.10 4.53 -8.25
CA ALA A 69 -8.98 5.43 -8.53
C ALA A 69 -7.73 4.67 -9.02
N TYR A 70 -7.39 3.53 -8.41
CA TYR A 70 -6.28 2.68 -8.82
C TYR A 70 -6.49 2.07 -10.21
N ILE A 71 -7.71 1.62 -10.53
CA ILE A 71 -8.02 1.10 -11.87
C ILE A 71 -7.85 2.20 -12.93
N PHE A 72 -8.42 3.39 -12.70
CA PHE A 72 -8.26 4.52 -13.61
C PHE A 72 -6.79 4.91 -13.77
N TRP A 73 -6.05 4.96 -12.67
CA TRP A 73 -4.62 5.24 -12.68
C TRP A 73 -3.83 4.20 -13.48
N GLN A 74 -4.12 2.92 -13.27
CA GLN A 74 -3.44 1.82 -13.96
C GLN A 74 -3.71 1.85 -15.47
N VAL A 75 -4.96 2.09 -15.87
CA VAL A 75 -5.35 2.21 -17.28
C VAL A 75 -4.70 3.44 -17.92
N ALA A 76 -4.66 4.57 -17.22
CA ALA A 76 -4.04 5.78 -17.73
C ALA A 76 -2.53 5.65 -17.87
N THR A 77 -1.84 5.05 -16.89
CA THR A 77 -0.38 4.89 -16.92
C THR A 77 0.06 3.83 -17.92
N LEU A 78 -0.49 2.61 -17.85
CA LEU A 78 -0.15 1.54 -18.80
C LEU A 78 -0.65 1.80 -20.22
N GLY A 79 -1.77 2.52 -20.36
CA GLY A 79 -2.31 2.85 -21.67
C GLY A 79 -1.52 3.94 -22.39
N SER A 80 -0.95 4.88 -21.64
CA SER A 80 -0.24 6.02 -22.21
C SER A 80 1.23 5.76 -22.49
N ILE A 81 1.91 4.99 -21.62
CA ILE A 81 3.34 4.71 -21.77
C ILE A 81 3.51 3.54 -22.74
N ASP A 82 4.39 3.70 -23.74
CA ASP A 82 4.73 2.62 -24.67
C ASP A 82 5.36 1.43 -23.93
N SER A 83 5.09 0.21 -24.39
CA SER A 83 5.58 -1.02 -23.76
C SER A 83 7.10 -1.06 -23.66
N THR A 84 7.83 -0.54 -24.65
CA THR A 84 9.30 -0.51 -24.63
C THR A 84 9.84 0.44 -23.56
N THR A 85 9.29 1.65 -23.47
CA THR A 85 9.59 2.62 -22.42
C THR A 85 9.25 2.06 -21.05
N PHE A 86 8.08 1.43 -20.90
CA PHE A 86 7.65 0.82 -19.64
C PHE A 86 8.61 -0.27 -19.16
N MET A 87 9.06 -1.14 -20.07
CA MET A 87 10.08 -2.16 -19.76
C MET A 87 11.42 -1.53 -19.37
N GLY A 88 11.82 -0.43 -20.02
CA GLY A 88 13.01 0.33 -19.64
C GLY A 88 12.90 0.94 -18.24
N LEU A 89 11.74 1.47 -17.87
CA LEU A 89 11.48 1.99 -16.52
C LEU A 89 11.54 0.89 -15.44
N LEU A 90 10.98 -0.29 -15.76
CA LEU A 90 11.00 -1.45 -14.87
C LEU A 90 12.43 -1.97 -14.68
N ALA A 91 13.21 -2.10 -15.77
CA ALA A 91 14.60 -2.55 -15.73
C ALA A 91 15.51 -1.60 -14.94
N ASN A 92 15.20 -0.30 -14.96
CA ASN A 92 15.95 0.70 -14.21
C ASN A 92 15.47 0.87 -12.75
N HIS A 93 14.45 0.12 -12.31
CA HIS A 93 13.86 0.26 -10.96
C HIS A 93 13.47 1.71 -10.65
N ALA A 94 12.98 2.42 -11.67
CA ALA A 94 12.85 3.87 -11.61
C ALA A 94 11.64 4.32 -10.76
N GLY A 95 10.73 3.39 -10.45
CA GLY A 95 9.60 3.63 -9.55
C GLY A 95 8.74 4.84 -9.94
N LEU A 96 8.31 5.61 -8.95
CA LEU A 96 7.53 6.84 -9.16
C LEU A 96 8.33 7.90 -9.94
N ASN A 97 9.63 8.03 -9.68
CA ASN A 97 10.47 9.02 -10.34
C ASN A 97 10.58 8.75 -11.84
N GLY A 98 10.73 7.48 -12.23
CA GLY A 98 10.71 7.05 -13.63
C GLY A 98 9.38 7.33 -14.30
N LEU A 99 8.26 7.08 -13.60
CA LEU A 99 6.94 7.40 -14.12
C LEU A 99 6.77 8.91 -14.33
N LEU A 100 7.19 9.72 -13.35
CA LEU A 100 7.18 11.18 -13.46
C LEU A 100 8.09 11.66 -14.59
N GLN A 101 9.23 11.02 -14.83
CA GLN A 101 10.11 11.32 -15.96
C GLN A 101 9.48 10.97 -17.31
N ALA A 102 8.85 9.81 -17.45
CA ALA A 102 8.12 9.46 -18.68
C ALA A 102 6.95 10.43 -18.94
N LEU A 103 6.28 10.87 -17.87
CA LEU A 103 5.24 11.89 -17.96
C LEU A 103 5.77 13.25 -18.45
N ARG A 104 7.00 13.63 -18.06
CA ARG A 104 7.67 14.84 -18.58
C ARG A 104 7.84 14.78 -20.09
N GLU A 105 8.34 13.65 -20.59
CA GLU A 105 8.57 13.43 -22.02
C GLU A 105 7.27 13.48 -22.84
N MET A 106 6.14 13.06 -22.24
CA MET A 106 4.84 13.05 -22.93
C MET A 106 4.08 14.38 -22.89
N VAL A 107 4.13 15.13 -21.79
CA VAL A 107 3.21 16.27 -21.56
C VAL A 107 3.74 17.61 -22.11
N ALA A 108 5.03 17.69 -22.49
CA ALA A 108 5.64 18.81 -23.24
C ALA A 108 5.30 20.25 -22.76
N SER A 109 4.93 20.43 -21.48
CA SER A 109 4.63 21.73 -20.88
C SER A 109 5.32 21.88 -19.52
N PRO A 110 6.33 22.78 -19.40
CA PRO A 110 7.08 22.98 -18.16
C PRO A 110 6.22 23.37 -16.96
N HIS A 111 5.11 24.08 -17.19
CA HIS A 111 4.19 24.49 -16.12
C HIS A 111 3.38 23.32 -15.56
N VAL A 112 2.94 22.41 -16.42
CA VAL A 112 2.19 21.22 -16.00
C VAL A 112 3.10 20.26 -15.25
N GLU A 113 4.36 20.13 -15.69
CA GLU A 113 5.38 19.37 -14.98
C GLU A 113 5.60 19.90 -13.56
N LEU A 114 5.88 21.21 -13.41
CA LEU A 114 6.14 21.81 -12.10
C LEU A 114 4.96 21.61 -11.14
N ALA A 115 3.74 21.81 -11.63
CA ALA A 115 2.53 21.64 -10.83
C ALA A 115 2.36 20.19 -10.34
N VAL A 116 2.68 19.21 -11.20
CA VAL A 116 2.60 17.78 -10.85
C VAL A 116 3.65 17.39 -9.82
N HIS A 117 4.90 17.83 -9.99
CA HIS A 117 5.98 17.55 -9.05
C HIS A 117 5.71 18.16 -7.67
N LEU A 118 5.36 19.45 -7.63
CA LEU A 118 5.01 20.12 -6.37
C LEU A 118 3.83 19.45 -5.67
N PHE A 119 2.82 19.02 -6.43
CA PHE A 119 1.70 18.27 -5.84
C PHE A 119 2.16 16.93 -5.24
N ALA A 120 2.97 16.16 -5.97
CA ALA A 120 3.49 14.88 -5.49
C ALA A 120 4.37 15.06 -4.24
N ASP A 121 5.24 16.06 -4.23
CA ASP A 121 6.13 16.37 -3.10
C ASP A 121 5.34 16.79 -1.86
N LEU A 122 4.36 17.70 -2.02
CA LEU A 122 3.51 18.14 -0.91
C LEU A 122 2.63 17.00 -0.38
N ALA A 123 2.06 16.17 -1.27
CA ALA A 123 1.28 15.00 -0.88
C ALA A 123 2.13 13.98 -0.12
N LEU A 124 3.36 13.72 -0.58
CA LEU A 124 4.28 12.81 0.08
C LEU A 124 4.74 13.37 1.43
N ALA A 125 5.09 14.66 1.52
CA ALA A 125 5.53 15.29 2.76
C ALA A 125 4.42 15.30 3.83
N THR A 126 3.20 15.65 3.45
CA THR A 126 2.05 15.67 4.38
C THR A 126 1.65 14.27 4.85
N SER A 127 1.66 13.28 3.94
CA SER A 127 1.42 11.88 4.30
C SER A 127 2.53 11.33 5.22
N PHE A 128 3.79 11.61 4.89
CA PHE A 128 4.95 11.21 5.68
C PHE A 128 4.88 11.78 7.10
N LEU A 129 4.53 13.05 7.25
CA LEU A 129 4.42 13.70 8.57
C LEU A 129 3.42 12.97 9.46
N GLY A 130 2.24 12.63 8.95
CA GLY A 130 1.22 11.91 9.71
C GLY A 130 1.69 10.54 10.20
N VAL A 131 2.33 9.76 9.32
CA VAL A 131 2.87 8.44 9.67
C VAL A 131 4.05 8.55 10.63
N ALA A 132 4.94 9.52 10.42
CA ALA A 132 6.11 9.74 11.26
C ALA A 132 5.73 10.15 12.68
N LEU A 133 4.72 11.02 12.85
CA LEU A 133 4.19 11.37 14.17
C LEU A 133 3.58 10.16 14.86
N GLY A 134 2.75 9.37 14.17
CA GLY A 134 2.17 8.16 14.74
C GLY A 134 3.23 7.12 15.17
N LEU A 135 4.29 6.97 14.37
CA LEU A 135 5.43 6.10 14.72
C LEU A 135 6.23 6.67 15.89
N PHE A 136 6.45 7.99 15.93
CA PHE A 136 7.14 8.66 17.02
C PHE A 136 6.43 8.42 18.36
N ASP A 137 5.11 8.66 18.41
CA ASP A 137 4.31 8.47 19.62
C ASP A 137 4.30 6.99 20.05
N TYR A 138 4.12 6.08 19.09
CA TYR A 138 4.19 4.64 19.36
C TYR A 138 5.54 4.21 19.95
N LEU A 139 6.66 4.67 19.39
CA LEU A 139 7.99 4.33 19.89
C LEU A 139 8.29 5.00 21.24
N ALA A 140 7.80 6.22 21.47
CA ALA A 140 7.89 6.87 22.77
C ALA A 140 7.21 6.03 23.85
N ASP A 141 5.99 5.55 23.58
CA ASP A 141 5.22 4.71 24.48
C ASP A 141 5.88 3.33 24.67
N LEU A 142 6.31 2.69 23.58
CA LEU A 142 6.93 1.36 23.61
C LEU A 142 8.23 1.35 24.43
N PHE A 143 9.05 2.39 24.31
CA PHE A 143 10.30 2.53 25.06
C PHE A 143 10.16 3.35 26.35
N GLN A 144 8.92 3.67 26.75
CA GLN A 144 8.58 4.45 27.95
C GLN A 144 9.42 5.73 28.10
N ARG A 145 9.59 6.48 27.00
CA ARG A 145 10.44 7.66 26.96
C ARG A 145 9.75 8.85 27.63
N SER A 146 10.52 9.65 28.36
CA SER A 146 9.99 10.85 29.01
C SER A 146 9.74 11.96 27.98
N ASN A 147 8.75 12.81 28.24
CA ASN A 147 8.44 13.98 27.39
C ASN A 147 9.42 15.16 27.59
N THR A 148 10.67 14.87 27.95
CA THR A 148 11.74 15.86 28.08
C THR A 148 12.41 16.10 26.73
N VAL A 149 13.16 17.19 26.58
CA VAL A 149 13.91 17.48 25.33
C VAL A 149 14.81 16.30 24.94
N GLY A 150 15.53 15.73 25.91
CA GLY A 150 16.39 14.56 25.69
C GLY A 150 15.60 13.31 25.28
N GLY A 151 14.47 13.05 25.95
CA GLY A 151 13.60 11.91 25.61
C GLY A 151 13.01 12.04 24.20
N ARG A 152 12.54 13.23 23.82
CA ARG A 152 12.02 13.49 22.46
C ARG A 152 13.08 13.41 21.39
N LEU A 153 14.31 13.89 21.65
CA LEU A 153 15.44 13.74 20.73
C LEU A 153 15.79 12.27 20.50
N GLN A 154 15.81 11.46 21.57
CA GLN A 154 16.03 10.01 21.46
C GLN A 154 14.92 9.32 20.65
N THR A 155 13.65 9.61 20.95
CA THR A 155 12.52 9.08 20.18
C THR A 155 12.61 9.50 18.71
N GLY A 156 12.95 10.77 18.45
CA GLY A 156 13.14 11.28 17.09
C GLY A 156 14.27 10.54 16.36
N ALA A 157 15.40 10.32 17.02
CA ALA A 157 16.50 9.56 16.44
C ALA A 157 16.08 8.13 16.07
N ILE A 158 15.37 7.42 16.95
CA ILE A 158 14.90 6.05 16.68
C ILE A 158 13.81 6.04 15.59
N THR A 159 12.99 7.09 15.50
CA THR A 159 11.93 7.22 14.50
C THR A 159 12.49 7.50 13.10
N PHE A 160 13.49 8.38 12.98
CA PHE A 160 13.94 8.89 11.70
C PHE A 160 15.26 8.30 11.19
N LEU A 161 16.22 7.96 12.08
CA LEU A 161 17.52 7.47 11.63
C LEU A 161 17.44 6.11 10.91
N PRO A 162 16.67 5.10 11.39
CA PRO A 162 16.61 3.82 10.68
C PRO A 162 15.98 3.93 9.28
N PRO A 163 14.81 4.60 9.10
CA PRO A 163 14.27 4.81 7.76
C PRO A 163 15.19 5.66 6.87
N LEU A 164 15.86 6.68 7.42
CA LEU A 164 16.82 7.50 6.67
C LEU A 164 18.03 6.68 6.21
N ALA A 165 18.61 5.88 7.10
CA ALA A 165 19.72 5.00 6.75
C ALA A 165 19.29 4.02 5.65
N PHE A 166 18.10 3.41 5.78
CA PHE A 166 17.57 2.53 4.74
C PHE A 166 17.43 3.26 3.40
N ALA A 167 16.90 4.48 3.38
CA ALA A 167 16.75 5.27 2.15
C ALA A 167 18.11 5.64 1.51
N LEU A 168 19.14 5.89 2.31
CA LEU A 168 20.49 6.23 1.81
C LEU A 168 21.26 5.02 1.28
N PHE A 169 21.15 3.86 1.95
CA PHE A 169 21.87 2.64 1.56
C PHE A 169 21.11 1.80 0.53
N TYR A 170 19.79 1.90 0.48
CA TYR A 170 18.91 1.19 -0.45
C TYR A 170 18.01 2.18 -1.21
N PRO A 171 18.58 3.02 -2.10
CA PRO A 171 17.84 4.07 -2.82
C PRO A 171 16.74 3.52 -3.76
N ARG A 172 16.82 2.24 -4.14
CA ARG A 172 15.79 1.51 -4.90
C ARG A 172 14.94 0.57 -4.02
N GLY A 173 15.12 0.63 -2.71
CA GLY A 173 14.47 -0.27 -1.75
C GLY A 173 13.02 0.08 -1.41
N PHE A 174 12.42 1.09 -2.04
CA PHE A 174 11.04 1.51 -1.72
C PHE A 174 10.01 0.41 -1.98
N VAL A 175 10.02 -0.17 -3.18
CA VAL A 175 9.08 -1.25 -3.52
C VAL A 175 9.37 -2.51 -2.71
N MET A 176 10.65 -2.82 -2.49
CA MET A 176 11.08 -3.89 -1.60
C MET A 176 10.50 -3.71 -0.18
N ALA A 177 10.65 -2.52 0.41
CA ALA A 177 10.11 -2.21 1.73
C ALA A 177 8.59 -2.31 1.78
N LEU A 178 7.88 -1.85 0.73
CA LEU A 178 6.43 -2.05 0.60
C LEU A 178 6.05 -3.53 0.56
N GLY A 179 6.79 -4.37 -0.17
CA GLY A 179 6.56 -5.82 -0.19
C GLY A 179 6.66 -6.45 1.20
N TYR A 180 7.69 -6.11 1.98
CA TYR A 180 7.84 -6.58 3.36
C TYR A 180 6.77 -6.00 4.31
N ALA A 181 6.38 -4.73 4.14
CA ALA A 181 5.25 -4.18 4.87
C ALA A 181 3.95 -4.95 4.57
N GLY A 182 3.80 -5.47 3.34
CA GLY A 182 2.70 -6.35 2.94
C GLY A 182 2.63 -7.64 3.75
N VAL A 183 3.76 -8.22 4.12
CA VAL A 183 3.82 -9.41 4.99
C VAL A 183 3.31 -9.08 6.38
N ALA A 184 3.81 -8.00 7.00
CA ALA A 184 3.36 -7.56 8.32
C ALA A 184 1.86 -7.25 8.33
N LEU A 185 1.39 -6.56 7.29
CA LEU A 185 -0.03 -6.28 7.11
C LEU A 185 -0.84 -7.57 6.91
N ALA A 186 -0.35 -8.56 6.15
CA ALA A 186 -1.08 -9.80 5.91
C ALA A 186 -1.29 -10.60 7.21
N VAL A 187 -0.28 -10.61 8.08
CA VAL A 187 -0.39 -11.16 9.42
C VAL A 187 -1.45 -10.41 10.23
N LEU A 188 -1.33 -9.08 10.29
CA LEU A 188 -2.19 -8.22 11.11
C LEU A 188 -3.65 -8.18 10.64
N ALA A 189 -3.88 -8.16 9.32
CA ALA A 189 -5.16 -7.86 8.70
C ALA A 189 -5.92 -9.10 8.20
N LEU A 190 -5.22 -10.19 7.85
CA LEU A 190 -5.85 -11.39 7.30
C LEU A 190 -5.74 -12.56 8.28
N ILE A 191 -4.52 -12.89 8.72
CA ILE A 191 -4.29 -14.08 9.55
C ILE A 191 -4.86 -13.90 10.95
N ILE A 192 -4.44 -12.85 11.67
CA ILE A 192 -4.90 -12.61 13.04
C ILE A 192 -6.44 -12.44 13.10
N PRO A 193 -7.09 -11.59 12.28
CA PRO A 193 -8.53 -11.38 12.39
C PRO A 193 -9.35 -12.62 12.01
N SER A 194 -8.89 -13.42 11.05
CA SER A 194 -9.58 -14.67 10.68
C SER A 194 -9.53 -15.70 11.81
N LEU A 195 -8.37 -15.86 12.46
CA LEU A 195 -8.19 -16.74 13.62
C LEU A 195 -8.97 -16.24 14.85
N LEU A 196 -8.89 -14.94 15.16
CA LEU A 196 -9.64 -14.33 16.27
C LEU A 196 -11.15 -14.48 16.05
N THR A 197 -11.64 -14.28 14.83
CA THR A 197 -13.07 -14.47 14.53
C THR A 197 -13.47 -15.94 14.67
N TRP A 198 -12.60 -16.87 14.27
CA TRP A 198 -12.84 -18.30 14.45
C TRP A 198 -12.94 -18.68 15.93
N GLN A 199 -11.99 -18.22 16.74
CA GLN A 199 -11.95 -18.49 18.17
C GLN A 199 -13.09 -17.80 18.93
N SER A 200 -13.40 -16.54 18.58
CA SER A 200 -14.51 -15.79 19.16
C SER A 200 -15.85 -16.49 18.92
N ARG A 201 -16.09 -17.04 17.72
CA ARG A 201 -17.31 -17.81 17.43
C ARG A 201 -17.47 -19.10 18.25
N LYS A 202 -16.36 -19.68 18.76
CA LYS A 202 -16.41 -20.85 19.65
C LYS A 202 -16.75 -20.45 21.08
N HIS A 203 -16.15 -19.36 21.57
CA HIS A 203 -16.30 -18.92 22.97
C HIS A 203 -17.55 -18.05 23.19
N ASN A 204 -18.03 -17.37 22.15
CA ASN A 204 -19.19 -16.47 22.21
C ASN A 204 -20.25 -16.85 21.15
N PRO A 205 -21.00 -17.96 21.34
CA PRO A 205 -21.98 -18.41 20.34
C PRO A 205 -23.13 -17.42 20.13
N GLN A 206 -23.47 -16.64 21.17
CA GLN A 206 -24.58 -15.69 21.24
C GLN A 206 -24.16 -14.23 20.95
N ALA A 207 -23.02 -14.01 20.31
CA ALA A 207 -22.55 -12.65 20.01
C ALA A 207 -23.56 -11.88 19.14
N GLY A 208 -23.85 -10.62 19.50
CA GLY A 208 -24.84 -9.78 18.82
C GLY A 208 -24.52 -9.46 17.35
N TYR A 209 -23.25 -9.61 16.93
CA TYR A 209 -22.84 -9.49 15.53
C TYR A 209 -22.04 -10.69 15.05
N ARG A 210 -22.35 -11.16 13.84
CA ARG A 210 -21.59 -12.22 13.16
C ARG A 210 -21.45 -11.89 11.69
N VAL A 211 -20.21 -11.77 11.23
CA VAL A 211 -19.91 -11.56 9.81
C VAL A 211 -20.42 -12.74 8.97
N LYS A 212 -21.05 -12.45 7.82
CA LYS A 212 -21.57 -13.43 6.87
C LYS A 212 -20.43 -14.25 6.24
N GLY A 213 -20.75 -15.42 5.68
CA GLY A 213 -19.78 -16.29 4.98
C GLY A 213 -19.27 -17.49 5.80
N GLY A 214 -19.68 -17.60 7.07
CA GLY A 214 -19.45 -18.82 7.86
C GLY A 214 -17.96 -19.16 8.05
N ARG A 215 -17.66 -20.45 8.21
CA ARG A 215 -16.27 -20.96 8.28
C ARG A 215 -15.52 -20.86 6.94
N PRO A 216 -16.13 -21.17 5.77
CA PRO A 216 -15.42 -21.10 4.49
C PRO A 216 -14.81 -19.73 4.21
N ALA A 217 -15.54 -18.64 4.47
CA ALA A 217 -15.01 -17.29 4.28
C ALA A 217 -13.78 -17.00 5.15
N LEU A 218 -13.74 -17.50 6.39
CA LEU A 218 -12.57 -17.34 7.27
C LEU A 218 -11.36 -18.11 6.76
N VAL A 219 -11.57 -19.33 6.25
CA VAL A 219 -10.49 -20.13 5.64
C VAL A 219 -9.94 -19.43 4.40
N VAL A 220 -10.81 -18.90 3.53
CA VAL A 220 -10.38 -18.15 2.33
C VAL A 220 -9.54 -16.93 2.72
N VAL A 221 -9.99 -16.13 3.69
CA VAL A 221 -9.23 -14.95 4.17
C VAL A 221 -7.87 -15.36 4.74
N PHE A 222 -7.83 -16.44 5.52
CA PHE A 222 -6.59 -16.99 6.06
C PHE A 222 -5.63 -17.43 4.95
N LEU A 223 -6.12 -18.19 3.97
CA LEU A 223 -5.35 -18.65 2.82
C LEU A 223 -4.85 -17.49 1.97
N CYS A 224 -5.65 -16.43 1.79
CA CYS A 224 -5.18 -15.20 1.12
C CYS A 224 -4.00 -14.57 1.88
N GLY A 225 -4.04 -14.54 3.22
CA GLY A 225 -2.92 -14.08 4.03
C GLY A 225 -1.66 -14.91 3.81
N ILE A 226 -1.79 -16.24 3.82
CA ILE A 226 -0.68 -17.15 3.52
C ILE A 226 -0.16 -16.94 2.08
N ALA A 227 -1.05 -16.72 1.11
CA ALA A 227 -0.68 -16.49 -0.28
C ALA A 227 0.13 -15.20 -0.44
N VAL A 228 -0.29 -14.09 0.18
CA VAL A 228 0.47 -12.81 0.15
C VAL A 228 1.88 -13.01 0.70
N ILE A 229 2.01 -13.71 1.84
CA ILE A 229 3.31 -14.01 2.44
C ILE A 229 4.14 -14.93 1.54
N GLY A 230 3.52 -15.97 0.98
CA GLY A 230 4.17 -16.90 0.07
C GLY A 230 4.70 -16.22 -1.19
N VAL A 231 3.91 -15.32 -1.79
CA VAL A 231 4.36 -14.51 -2.94
C VAL A 231 5.57 -13.66 -2.56
N GLN A 232 5.53 -12.93 -1.44
CA GLN A 232 6.67 -12.12 -1.01
C GLN A 232 7.92 -12.97 -0.75
N PHE A 233 7.75 -14.17 -0.20
CA PHE A 233 8.86 -15.12 -0.01
C PHE A 233 9.43 -15.61 -1.35
N LEU A 234 8.58 -15.92 -2.32
CA LEU A 234 9.02 -16.32 -3.67
C LEU A 234 9.80 -15.19 -4.38
N ILE A 235 9.40 -13.93 -4.19
CA ILE A 235 10.16 -12.77 -4.67
C ILE A 235 11.53 -12.72 -3.97
N ALA A 236 11.56 -12.80 -2.64
CA ALA A 236 12.81 -12.77 -1.87
C ALA A 236 13.75 -13.94 -2.18
N ALA A 237 13.22 -15.10 -2.60
CA ALA A 237 13.97 -16.27 -3.03
C ALA A 237 14.43 -16.21 -4.50
N GLY A 238 14.08 -15.16 -5.25
CA GLY A 238 14.40 -15.01 -6.67
C GLY A 238 13.58 -15.92 -7.60
N LEU A 239 12.50 -16.53 -7.11
CA LEU A 239 11.62 -17.42 -7.88
C LEU A 239 10.51 -16.65 -8.62
N LEU A 240 10.19 -15.44 -8.17
CA LEU A 240 9.33 -14.47 -8.85
C LEU A 240 10.10 -13.17 -9.09
N PRO A 241 9.81 -12.43 -10.18
CA PRO A 241 10.49 -11.17 -10.43
C PRO A 241 10.09 -10.12 -9.40
N GLU A 242 11.01 -9.20 -9.12
CA GLU A 242 10.72 -8.00 -8.33
C GLU A 242 9.88 -7.01 -9.13
N VAL A 243 8.96 -6.31 -8.47
CA VAL A 243 8.07 -5.35 -9.13
C VAL A 243 8.71 -3.97 -9.17
N GLY A 244 9.88 -3.88 -9.80
CA GLY A 244 10.67 -2.65 -9.87
C GLY A 244 11.38 -2.27 -8.58
#